data_AF-A0A945FMH4-F1
#
_entry.id   AF-A0A945FMH4-F1
#
_cell.length_a   1.000
_cell.length_b   1.000
_cell.length_c   1.000
_cell.angle_alpha   90.00
_cell.angle_beta   90.00
_cell.angle_gamma   90.00
#
_symmetry.space_group_name_H-M   'P 1'
#
loop_
_entity.id
_entity.type
_entity.pdbx_description
1 polymer ?
#
loop_
_entity_poly.entity_id
_entity_poly.type
_entity_poly.pdbx_seq_one_letter_code
_entity_poly.pdbx_strand_id
1 'polypeptide(L)'
;EAEYEKGISALHTYMTRLADSEHKNPGHFYSRADNLWQYVEIIIKRLGGISTRLAASTDRYEAYDIQQEKSAAISQTTWLKLDDEFWQARGSCWALLHILKAIKWDFRLILEDKRAMDTVEIMIHEMENALAPITSPVILNGDGYGISANYSLAMASYVSRASAAALDLRDVMNRG
;
A
#
# COMPACT_ATOMS: atom_id res chain seq x y z
N GLU A 1 -4.83 14.64 -15.29
CA GLU A 1 -3.45 14.86 -15.78
C GLU A 1 -2.61 15.88 -15.03
N ALA A 2 -2.90 17.20 -15.07
CA ALA A 2 -1.88 18.24 -14.79
C ALA A 2 -1.17 18.16 -13.42
N GLU A 3 -1.83 17.72 -12.35
CA GLU A 3 -1.20 17.57 -11.04
C GLU A 3 -0.21 16.38 -10.98
N TYR A 4 -0.46 15.31 -11.74
CA TYR A 4 0.48 14.19 -11.84
C TYR A 4 1.75 14.60 -12.60
N GLU A 5 1.61 15.36 -13.69
CA GLU A 5 2.73 15.89 -14.44
C GLU A 5 3.60 16.83 -13.60
N LYS A 6 2.98 17.71 -12.81
CA LYS A 6 3.69 18.56 -11.85
C LYS A 6 4.46 17.73 -10.82
N GLY A 7 3.85 16.67 -10.29
CA GLY A 7 4.51 15.75 -9.35
C GLY A 7 5.73 15.07 -9.96
N ILE A 8 5.62 14.56 -11.19
CA ILE A 8 6.74 13.93 -11.93
C ILE A 8 7.86 14.95 -12.19
N SER A 9 7.50 16.16 -12.63
CA SER A 9 8.48 17.23 -12.87
C SER A 9 9.21 17.63 -11.59
N ALA A 10 8.49 17.73 -10.46
CA ALA A 10 9.09 18.03 -9.17
C ALA A 10 10.04 16.90 -8.71
N LEU A 11 9.65 15.64 -8.92
CA LEU A 11 10.47 14.48 -8.60
C LEU A 11 11.78 14.45 -9.41
N HIS A 12 11.71 14.64 -10.73
CA HIS A 12 12.90 14.70 -11.57
C HIS A 12 13.82 15.86 -11.17
N THR A 13 13.24 17.03 -10.89
CA THR A 13 14.01 18.19 -10.40
C THR A 13 14.73 17.87 -9.10
N TYR A 14 14.06 17.19 -8.17
CA TYR A 14 14.66 16.75 -6.91
C TYR A 14 15.81 15.75 -7.15
N MET A 15 15.61 14.74 -8.01
CA MET A 15 16.63 13.76 -8.36
C MET A 15 17.88 14.41 -8.98
N THR A 16 17.70 15.36 -9.90
CA THR A 16 18.82 16.11 -10.49
C THR A 16 19.59 16.88 -9.44
N ARG A 17 18.88 17.56 -8.51
CA ARG A 17 19.51 18.29 -7.41
C ARG A 17 20.23 17.37 -6.42
N LEU A 18 19.74 16.15 -6.22
CA LEU A 18 20.37 15.17 -5.32
C LEU A 18 21.64 14.57 -5.92
N ALA A 19 21.68 14.38 -7.25
CA ALA A 19 22.82 13.81 -7.95
C ALA A 19 23.95 14.82 -8.18
N ASP A 20 23.63 16.11 -8.32
CA ASP A 20 24.61 17.17 -8.54
C ASP A 20 25.02 17.84 -7.22
N SER A 21 26.21 17.50 -6.73
CA SER A 21 26.79 18.10 -5.53
C SER A 21 27.24 19.56 -5.71
N GLU A 22 27.38 20.04 -6.95
CA GLU A 22 27.79 21.42 -7.28
C GLU A 22 26.59 22.33 -7.61
N HIS A 23 25.37 21.81 -7.54
CA HIS A 23 24.17 22.61 -7.75
C HIS A 23 24.08 23.76 -6.74
N LYS A 24 23.59 24.93 -7.19
CA LYS A 24 23.40 26.12 -6.33
C LYS A 24 22.47 25.86 -5.13
N ASN A 25 21.62 24.84 -5.21
CA ASN A 25 20.73 24.39 -4.15
C ASN A 25 20.66 22.86 -4.17
N PRO A 26 21.66 22.17 -3.59
CA PRO A 26 21.73 20.71 -3.65
C PRO A 26 20.52 20.09 -2.96
N GLY A 27 20.07 18.96 -3.49
CA GLY A 27 19.04 18.15 -2.87
C GLY A 27 19.67 17.36 -1.73
N HIS A 28 19.00 17.34 -0.57
CA HIS A 28 19.41 16.49 0.53
C HIS A 28 18.29 15.50 0.83
N PHE A 29 18.66 14.24 1.05
CA PHE A 29 17.75 13.23 1.56
C PHE A 29 17.98 13.10 3.07
N TYR A 30 16.95 13.41 3.84
CA TYR A 30 17.00 13.32 5.30
C TYR A 30 16.25 12.07 5.75
N SER A 31 16.99 11.01 6.04
CA SER A 31 16.47 9.84 6.75
C SER A 31 16.24 10.22 8.20
N ARG A 32 15.05 10.75 8.51
CA ARG A 32 14.61 11.11 9.86
C ARG A 32 13.27 10.45 10.19
N ALA A 33 13.04 10.17 11.47
CA ALA A 33 11.83 9.47 11.92
C ALA A 33 10.55 10.26 11.61
N ASP A 34 10.57 11.59 11.73
CA ASP A 34 9.46 12.48 11.39
C ASP A 34 9.10 12.46 9.91
N ASN A 35 10.11 12.43 9.02
CA ASN A 35 9.90 12.30 7.58
C ASN A 35 9.27 10.94 7.23
N LEU A 36 9.76 9.86 7.83
CA LEU A 36 9.18 8.53 7.62
C LEU A 36 7.76 8.46 8.17
N TRP A 37 7.51 9.01 9.35
CA TRP A 37 6.18 9.08 9.97
C TRP A 37 5.14 9.73 9.05
N GLN A 38 5.46 10.90 8.48
CA GLN A 38 4.58 11.60 7.53
C GLN A 38 4.28 10.75 6.30
N TYR A 39 5.30 10.04 5.79
CA TYR A 39 5.12 9.19 4.63
C TYR A 39 4.27 7.95 4.93
N VAL A 40 4.46 7.32 6.09
CA VAL A 40 3.67 6.16 6.54
C VAL A 40 2.19 6.54 6.72
N GLU A 41 1.89 7.75 7.19
CA GLU A 41 0.52 8.29 7.22
C GLU A 41 -0.15 8.31 5.83
N ILE A 42 0.61 8.63 4.77
CA ILE A 42 0.12 8.58 3.39
C ILE A 42 -0.11 7.12 2.96
N ILE A 43 0.81 6.21 3.32
CA ILE A 43 0.67 4.77 3.03
C ILE A 43 -0.60 4.20 3.66
N ILE A 44 -0.85 4.49 4.95
CA ILE A 44 -2.04 4.02 5.68
C ILE A 44 -3.33 4.42 4.93
N LYS A 45 -3.44 5.70 4.56
CA LYS A 45 -4.62 6.22 3.83
C LYS A 45 -4.80 5.52 2.47
N ARG A 46 -3.70 5.25 1.76
CA ARG A 46 -3.73 4.55 0.47
C ARG A 46 -4.15 3.09 0.62
N LEU A 47 -3.57 2.36 1.58
CA LEU A 47 -3.91 0.96 1.85
C LEU A 47 -5.36 0.81 2.32
N GLY A 48 -5.84 1.71 3.19
CA GLY A 48 -7.24 1.76 3.58
C GLY A 48 -8.18 1.91 2.38
N GLY A 49 -7.88 2.85 1.49
CA GLY A 49 -8.65 3.04 0.25
C GLY A 49 -8.65 1.81 -0.66
N ILE A 50 -7.51 1.13 -0.82
CA ILE A 50 -7.40 -0.11 -1.61
C ILE A 50 -8.23 -1.23 -0.97
N SER A 51 -8.11 -1.42 0.35
CA SER A 51 -8.85 -2.45 1.09
C SER A 51 -10.36 -2.26 0.97
N THR A 52 -10.87 -1.03 1.15
CA THR A 52 -12.30 -0.74 1.00
C THR A 52 -12.79 -1.03 -0.42
N ARG A 53 -12.02 -0.68 -1.46
CA ARG A 53 -12.42 -0.96 -2.85
C ARG A 53 -12.40 -2.45 -3.17
N LEU A 54 -11.40 -3.21 -2.70
CA LEU A 54 -11.35 -4.67 -2.86
C LEU A 54 -12.47 -5.40 -2.08
N ALA A 55 -12.84 -4.89 -0.90
CA ALA A 55 -13.93 -5.45 -0.10
C ALA A 55 -15.30 -5.16 -0.74
N ALA A 56 -15.52 -3.93 -1.23
CA ALA A 56 -16.68 -3.53 -2.02
C ALA A 56 -16.85 -4.37 -3.30
N SER A 57 -15.75 -4.93 -3.80
CA SER A 57 -15.71 -5.72 -5.04
C SER A 57 -15.99 -7.21 -4.81
N THR A 58 -16.33 -7.63 -3.59
CA THR A 58 -16.64 -9.04 -3.25
C THR A 58 -18.06 -9.11 -2.68
N ASP A 59 -18.91 -10.04 -3.14
CA ASP A 59 -20.31 -10.24 -2.67
C ASP A 59 -20.45 -10.64 -1.19
N ARG A 60 -19.35 -10.70 -0.42
CA ARG A 60 -19.30 -11.11 0.99
C ARG A 60 -18.77 -10.02 1.91
N TYR A 61 -19.42 -8.85 1.91
CA TYR A 61 -19.16 -7.84 2.95
C TYR A 61 -19.79 -8.21 4.32
N GLU A 62 -20.37 -9.39 4.51
CA GLU A 62 -21.03 -9.73 5.79
C GLU A 62 -20.09 -10.27 6.90
N ALA A 63 -18.77 -10.35 6.71
CA ALA A 63 -17.90 -11.03 7.67
C ALA A 63 -16.74 -10.21 8.27
N TYR A 64 -16.54 -8.94 7.91
CA TYR A 64 -15.42 -8.13 8.41
C TYR A 64 -15.80 -6.90 9.23
N ASP A 65 -17.10 -6.69 9.51
CA ASP A 65 -17.56 -5.56 10.29
C ASP A 65 -18.09 -5.99 11.67
N ILE A 66 -17.17 -6.39 12.54
CA ILE A 66 -17.37 -6.24 13.98
C ILE A 66 -16.59 -4.97 14.35
N GLN A 67 -17.32 -3.84 14.41
CA GLN A 67 -16.97 -2.52 15.01
C GLN A 67 -16.81 -1.28 14.11
N GLN A 68 -17.58 -1.13 13.03
CA GLN A 68 -17.92 0.22 12.57
C GLN A 68 -19.36 0.33 12.04
N GLU A 69 -20.26 0.80 12.91
CA GLU A 69 -21.58 1.30 12.52
C GLU A 69 -21.45 2.44 11.50
N LYS A 70 -21.49 2.10 10.21
CA LYS A 70 -21.94 2.96 9.09
C LYS A 70 -22.08 2.12 7.83
N SER A 71 -23.21 1.42 7.75
CA SER A 71 -23.71 0.77 6.52
C SER A 71 -24.04 1.84 5.47
N ALA A 72 -23.03 2.33 4.73
CA ALA A 72 -23.27 2.95 3.43
C ALA A 72 -23.49 1.81 2.44
N ALA A 73 -24.67 1.72 1.84
CA ALA A 73 -24.99 0.74 0.82
C ALA A 73 -24.00 0.86 -0.36
N ILE A 74 -23.00 -0.03 -0.38
CA ILE A 74 -22.02 -0.13 -1.45
C ILE A 74 -22.72 -0.79 -2.64
N SER A 75 -23.10 0.01 -3.64
CA SER A 75 -23.71 -0.50 -4.86
C SER A 75 -22.73 -1.44 -5.57
N GLN A 76 -23.15 -2.68 -5.81
CA GLN A 76 -22.40 -3.69 -6.57
C GLN A 76 -21.80 -3.07 -7.84
N THR A 77 -20.48 -3.08 -7.95
CA THR A 77 -19.79 -2.64 -9.15
C THR A 77 -19.94 -3.70 -10.24
N THR A 78 -20.31 -3.28 -11.45
CA THR A 78 -20.41 -4.17 -12.62
C THR A 78 -19.09 -4.92 -12.84
N TRP A 79 -19.16 -6.21 -13.18
CA TRP A 79 -18.03 -7.15 -13.37
C TRP A 79 -16.80 -6.63 -14.14
N LEU A 80 -16.94 -5.63 -15.03
CA LEU A 80 -15.81 -5.02 -15.73
C LEU A 80 -14.99 -4.04 -14.87
N LYS A 81 -15.65 -3.29 -13.96
CA LYS A 81 -14.95 -2.43 -12.99
C LYS A 81 -14.22 -3.24 -11.92
N LEU A 82 -14.65 -4.48 -11.69
CA LEU A 82 -14.11 -5.39 -10.71
C LEU A 82 -12.69 -5.89 -11.08
N ASP A 83 -12.45 -6.20 -12.35
CA ASP A 83 -11.12 -6.60 -12.83
C ASP A 83 -10.15 -5.39 -12.86
N ASP A 84 -10.62 -4.24 -13.34
CA ASP A 84 -9.85 -2.98 -13.35
C ASP A 84 -9.36 -2.59 -11.95
N GLU A 85 -10.22 -2.66 -10.94
CA GLU A 85 -9.85 -2.35 -9.55
C GLU A 85 -8.83 -3.34 -8.97
N PHE A 86 -8.94 -4.63 -9.30
CA PHE A 86 -7.96 -5.62 -8.86
C PHE A 86 -6.58 -5.37 -9.48
N TRP A 87 -6.50 -5.15 -10.79
CA TRP A 87 -5.22 -4.88 -11.46
C TRP A 87 -4.61 -3.54 -11.02
N GLN A 88 -5.45 -2.51 -10.79
CA GLN A 88 -5.00 -1.25 -10.22
C GLN A 88 -4.46 -1.42 -8.79
N ALA A 89 -5.16 -2.19 -7.95
CA ALA A 89 -4.69 -2.52 -6.61
C ALA A 89 -3.36 -3.27 -6.67
N ARG A 90 -3.22 -4.23 -7.59
CA ARG A 90 -1.99 -5.02 -7.77
C ARG A 90 -0.83 -4.14 -8.19
N GLY A 91 -1.03 -3.23 -9.16
CA GLY A 91 -0.02 -2.24 -9.54
C GLY A 91 0.38 -1.31 -8.39
N SER A 92 -0.59 -0.91 -7.57
CA SER A 92 -0.34 -0.08 -6.38
C SER A 92 0.48 -0.82 -5.32
N CYS A 93 0.16 -2.10 -5.05
CA CYS A 93 0.94 -2.96 -4.16
C CYS A 93 2.36 -3.19 -4.68
N TRP A 94 2.54 -3.36 -6.00
CA TRP A 94 3.87 -3.47 -6.61
C TRP A 94 4.71 -2.22 -6.42
N ALA A 95 4.14 -1.04 -6.65
CA ALA A 95 4.84 0.21 -6.42
C ALA A 95 5.21 0.38 -4.93
N LEU A 96 4.27 0.10 -4.03
CA LEU A 96 4.51 0.19 -2.59
C LEU A 96 5.59 -0.79 -2.12
N LEU A 97 5.62 -2.03 -2.64
CA LEU A 97 6.63 -3.02 -2.30
C LEU A 97 8.05 -2.48 -2.54
N HIS A 98 8.29 -1.88 -3.70
CA HIS A 98 9.61 -1.31 -4.03
C HIS A 98 9.95 -0.13 -3.13
N ILE A 99 8.97 0.71 -2.83
CA ILE A 99 9.16 1.83 -1.89
C ILE A 99 9.49 1.32 -0.48
N LEU A 100 8.81 0.28 0.01
CA LEU A 100 9.11 -0.31 1.31
C LEU A 100 10.50 -0.93 1.35
N LYS A 101 10.94 -1.58 0.26
CA LYS A 101 12.31 -2.07 0.12
C LYS A 101 13.32 -0.93 0.16
N ALA A 102 13.06 0.20 -0.50
CA ALA A 102 13.91 1.39 -0.41
C ALA A 102 13.93 1.96 1.02
N ILE A 103 12.76 2.11 1.66
CA ILE A 103 12.64 2.58 3.05
C ILE A 103 13.47 1.72 4.01
N LYS A 104 13.40 0.39 3.88
CA LYS A 104 14.18 -0.55 4.69
C LYS A 104 15.68 -0.24 4.65
N TRP A 105 16.21 0.15 3.49
CA TRP A 105 17.63 0.50 3.34
C TRP A 105 17.93 1.93 3.77
N ASP A 106 17.19 2.90 3.25
CA ASP A 106 17.45 4.33 3.43
C ASP A 106 17.21 4.81 4.86
N PHE A 107 16.28 4.19 5.58
CA PHE A 107 15.95 4.50 6.98
C PHE A 107 16.49 3.45 7.97
N ARG A 108 17.37 2.54 7.53
CA ARG A 108 17.86 1.42 8.35
C ARG A 108 18.29 1.83 9.77
N LEU A 109 19.09 2.89 9.91
CA LEU A 109 19.59 3.34 11.21
C LEU A 109 18.46 3.72 12.18
N ILE A 110 17.40 4.36 11.68
CA ILE A 110 16.24 4.75 12.51
C ILE A 110 15.34 3.56 12.79
N LEU A 111 15.16 2.69 11.80
CA LEU A 111 14.38 1.46 11.97
C LEU A 111 15.03 0.53 13.01
N GLU A 112 16.36 0.45 13.04
CA GLU A 112 17.11 -0.29 14.05
C GLU A 112 17.01 0.37 15.44
N ASP A 113 17.26 1.69 15.51
CA ASP A 113 17.17 2.47 16.75
C ASP A 113 15.78 2.33 17.41
N LYS A 114 14.71 2.41 16.61
CA LYS A 114 13.33 2.30 17.06
C LYS A 114 12.79 0.87 17.10
N ARG A 115 13.61 -0.15 16.79
CA ARG A 115 13.21 -1.57 16.73
C ARG A 115 11.99 -1.82 15.83
N ALA A 116 11.93 -1.13 14.70
CA ALA A 116 10.84 -1.18 13.73
C ALA A 116 11.19 -1.96 12.44
N MET A 117 12.39 -2.56 12.38
CA MET A 117 12.85 -3.32 11.21
C MET A 117 11.87 -4.45 10.86
N ASP A 118 11.48 -5.24 11.86
CA ASP A 118 10.56 -6.37 11.71
C ASP A 118 9.18 -5.90 11.20
N THR A 119 8.72 -4.73 11.64
CA THR A 119 7.45 -4.15 11.17
C THR A 119 7.49 -3.83 9.68
N VAL A 120 8.59 -3.26 9.19
CA VAL A 120 8.77 -3.00 7.75
C VAL A 120 8.87 -4.30 6.97
N GLU A 121 9.54 -5.33 7.51
CA GLU A 121 9.62 -6.64 6.88
C GLU A 121 8.26 -7.35 6.77
N ILE A 122 7.41 -7.23 7.81
CA ILE A 122 6.03 -7.70 7.74
C ILE A 122 5.29 -7.01 6.59
N MET A 123 5.38 -5.68 6.49
CA MET A 123 4.74 -4.95 5.39
C MET A 123 5.24 -5.42 4.01
N ILE A 124 6.55 -5.62 3.85
CA ILE A 124 7.15 -6.15 2.61
C ILE A 124 6.59 -7.53 2.30
N HIS A 125 6.58 -8.44 3.28
CA HIS A 125 6.12 -9.82 3.11
C HIS A 125 4.64 -9.88 2.71
N GLU A 126 3.79 -9.05 3.34
CA GLU A 126 2.37 -8.97 3.00
C GLU A 126 2.15 -8.40 1.58
N MET A 127 2.96 -7.43 1.15
CA MET A 127 2.92 -6.94 -0.25
C MET A 127 3.40 -7.99 -1.25
N GLU A 128 4.42 -8.79 -0.92
CA GLU A 128 4.87 -9.90 -1.76
C GLU A 128 3.79 -10.98 -1.90
N ASN A 129 3.11 -11.31 -0.81
CA ASN A 129 1.99 -12.24 -0.82
C ASN A 129 0.80 -11.71 -1.63
N ALA A 130 0.49 -10.42 -1.53
CA ALA A 130 -0.53 -9.76 -2.37
C ALA A 130 -0.20 -9.83 -3.88
N LEU A 131 1.10 -9.96 -4.21
CA LEU A 131 1.62 -10.04 -5.58
C LEU A 131 1.97 -11.47 -6.01
N ALA A 132 1.66 -12.48 -5.19
CA ALA A 132 1.95 -13.87 -5.50
C ALA A 132 1.37 -14.26 -6.88
N PRO A 133 2.06 -15.11 -7.66
CA PRO A 133 1.62 -15.50 -8.99
C PRO A 133 0.20 -16.09 -8.94
N ILE A 134 -0.73 -15.50 -9.70
CA ILE A 134 -2.06 -16.08 -9.90
C ILE A 134 -1.95 -17.16 -10.97
N THR A 135 -2.46 -18.35 -10.69
CA THR A 135 -2.42 -19.50 -11.60
C THR A 135 -3.51 -19.47 -12.67
N SER A 136 -4.45 -18.51 -12.58
CA SER A 136 -5.51 -18.26 -13.58
C SER A 136 -5.44 -16.80 -14.06
N PRO A 137 -5.42 -16.53 -15.38
CA PRO A 137 -5.51 -15.17 -15.93
C PRO A 137 -6.92 -14.55 -15.82
N VAL A 138 -7.93 -15.31 -15.35
CA VAL A 138 -9.30 -14.83 -15.12
C VAL A 138 -9.62 -14.87 -13.61
N ILE A 139 -10.04 -13.73 -13.06
CA ILE A 139 -10.54 -13.59 -11.69
C ILE A 139 -11.98 -14.11 -11.65
N LEU A 140 -12.18 -15.30 -11.08
CA LEU A 140 -13.50 -15.89 -10.92
C LEU A 140 -13.99 -15.63 -9.49
N ASN A 141 -14.87 -14.63 -9.31
CA ASN A 141 -15.64 -14.46 -8.08
C ASN A 141 -16.90 -15.35 -8.18
N GLY A 142 -16.79 -16.62 -7.77
CA GLY A 142 -17.91 -17.55 -7.80
C GLY A 142 -18.74 -17.57 -6.52
N ASP A 143 -20.03 -17.84 -6.69
CA ASP A 143 -20.96 -18.29 -5.65
C ASP A 143 -20.48 -19.63 -5.09
N GLY A 144 -19.66 -19.60 -4.03
CA GLY A 144 -19.67 -20.51 -2.87
C GLY A 144 -19.56 -22.04 -3.03
N TYR A 145 -19.74 -22.62 -4.22
CA TYR A 145 -19.85 -24.05 -4.53
C TYR A 145 -19.14 -24.44 -5.83
N GLY A 146 -18.24 -23.58 -6.34
CA GLY A 146 -17.41 -23.84 -7.53
C GLY A 146 -15.91 -23.63 -7.27
N ILE A 147 -15.07 -24.24 -8.12
CA ILE A 147 -13.61 -24.16 -8.11
C ILE A 147 -13.17 -22.76 -8.58
N SER A 148 -13.47 -21.72 -7.81
CA SER A 148 -13.15 -20.32 -8.12
C SER A 148 -12.56 -19.66 -6.88
N ALA A 149 -11.25 -19.39 -6.91
CA ALA A 149 -10.52 -18.79 -5.79
C ALA A 149 -10.78 -17.28 -5.71
N ASN A 150 -11.17 -16.80 -4.52
CA ASN A 150 -11.40 -15.38 -4.22
C ASN A 150 -10.07 -14.59 -4.13
N TYR A 151 -9.40 -14.36 -5.25
CA TYR A 151 -8.13 -13.63 -5.30
C TYR A 151 -8.24 -12.21 -4.72
N SER A 152 -9.34 -11.50 -4.96
CA SER A 152 -9.59 -10.16 -4.41
C SER A 152 -9.72 -10.19 -2.89
N LEU A 153 -10.39 -11.20 -2.33
CA LEU A 153 -10.52 -11.35 -0.87
C LEU A 153 -9.19 -11.71 -0.22
N ALA A 154 -8.43 -12.62 -0.82
CA ALA A 154 -7.09 -12.97 -0.36
C ALA A 154 -6.19 -11.73 -0.38
N MET A 155 -6.19 -10.98 -1.48
CA MET A 155 -5.44 -9.73 -1.62
C MET A 155 -5.87 -8.67 -0.60
N ALA A 156 -7.17 -8.48 -0.38
CA ALA A 156 -7.69 -7.57 0.64
C ALA A 156 -7.19 -7.94 2.05
N SER A 157 -7.10 -9.24 2.36
CA SER A 157 -6.55 -9.74 3.62
C SER A 157 -5.06 -9.37 3.79
N TYR A 158 -4.24 -9.57 2.75
CA TYR A 158 -2.83 -9.16 2.75
C TYR A 158 -2.67 -7.63 2.91
N VAL A 159 -3.45 -6.85 2.16
CA VAL A 159 -3.46 -5.37 2.25
C VAL A 159 -3.88 -4.89 3.64
N SER A 160 -4.86 -5.54 4.26
CA SER A 160 -5.32 -5.22 5.61
C SER A 160 -4.22 -5.46 6.66
N ARG A 161 -3.52 -6.60 6.61
CA ARG A 161 -2.39 -6.88 7.51
C ARG A 161 -1.24 -5.90 7.30
N ALA A 162 -0.91 -5.54 6.07
CA ALA A 162 0.08 -4.52 5.78
C ALA A 162 -0.33 -3.13 6.34
N SER A 163 -1.63 -2.80 6.29
CA SER A 163 -2.15 -1.56 6.86
C SER A 163 -2.06 -1.54 8.39
N ALA A 164 -2.29 -2.67 9.06
CA ALA A 164 -2.10 -2.79 10.50
C ALA A 164 -0.63 -2.59 10.88
N ALA A 165 0.29 -3.26 10.19
CA ALA A 165 1.73 -3.06 10.39
C ALA A 165 2.17 -1.61 10.09
N ALA A 166 1.55 -0.93 9.12
CA ALA A 166 1.81 0.48 8.85
C ALA A 166 1.37 1.40 10.01
N LEU A 167 0.25 1.11 10.66
CA LEU A 167 -0.21 1.83 11.86
C LEU A 167 0.78 1.65 13.02
N ASP A 168 1.27 0.43 13.23
CA ASP A 168 2.29 0.15 14.26
C ASP A 168 3.59 0.90 13.95
N LEU A 169 4.05 0.86 12.69
CA LEU A 169 5.25 1.57 12.25
C LEU A 169 5.12 3.08 12.49
N ARG A 170 3.98 3.67 12.14
CA ARG A 170 3.70 5.08 12.41
C ARG A 170 3.80 5.38 13.91
N ASP A 171 3.15 4.59 14.74
CA ASP A 171 3.12 4.84 16.18
C ASP A 171 4.52 4.76 16.79
N VAL A 172 5.35 3.81 16.32
CA VAL A 172 6.76 3.68 16.72
C VAL A 172 7.60 4.87 16.24
N MET A 173 7.40 5.35 15.00
CA MET A 173 8.13 6.51 14.47
C MET A 173 7.79 7.81 15.22
N ASN A 174 6.55 7.94 15.72
CA ASN A 174 6.10 9.11 16.46
C ASN A 174 6.60 9.13 17.92
N ARG A 175 6.83 7.95 18.51
CA ARG A 175 7.35 7.82 19.87
C ARG A 175 8.85 8.10 19.84
N GLY A 176 9.26 9.20 20.47
CA GLY A 176 10.65 9.69 20.55
C GLY A 176 11.60 8.63 21.07
#